data_AF-A0A9D5NF23-F1
#
_entry.id   AF-A0A9D5NF23-F1
#
_cell.length_a   1.000
_cell.length_b   1.000
_cell.length_c   1.000
_cell.angle_alpha   90.00
_cell.angle_beta   90.00
_cell.angle_gamma   90.00
#
_symmetry.space_group_name_H-M   'P 1'
#
loop_
_entity.id
_entity.type
_entity.pdbx_description
1 polymer ?
#
loop_
_entity_poly.entity_id
_entity_poly.type
_entity_poly.pdbx_seq_one_letter_code
_entity_poly.pdbx_strand_id
1 'polypeptide(L)'
;MKKMNNRGFMLSETLIVATFLVTTLLFLYIQFNKVTKTYDTSFKYNTVNGLYSTNNIIDYIKTDGLENLKIELLKEGIEFVDITSCHTDYFKEKDYCSVLIESLNIKTVIFTNENLTTLKSINTGLKQTIIDFIDYIKFEETDGYRVIVEFNDDTFASLKVKE
;
A
#
# COMPACT_ATOMS: atom_id res chain seq x y z
N MET A 1 -68.01 13.76 -24.85
CA MET A 1 -66.73 14.11 -24.19
C MET A 1 -65.59 13.43 -24.91
N LYS A 2 -64.59 14.18 -25.39
CA LYS A 2 -63.43 13.66 -26.14
C LYS A 2 -62.37 13.18 -25.13
N LYS A 3 -62.02 11.88 -25.13
CA LYS A 3 -60.93 11.34 -24.28
C LYS A 3 -59.59 11.88 -24.79
N MET A 4 -58.87 12.63 -23.97
CA MET A 4 -57.50 13.07 -24.26
C MET A 4 -56.53 11.89 -24.16
N ASN A 5 -55.56 11.83 -25.09
CA ASN A 5 -54.58 10.75 -25.20
C ASN A 5 -53.46 10.94 -24.15
N ASN A 6 -53.60 10.30 -22.98
CA ASN A 6 -52.68 10.46 -21.85
C ASN A 6 -51.42 9.57 -21.92
N ARG A 7 -51.21 8.84 -23.02
CA ARG A 7 -50.08 7.91 -23.17
C ARG A 7 -48.71 8.60 -23.15
N GLY A 8 -48.63 9.81 -23.71
CA GLY A 8 -47.39 10.61 -23.68
C GLY A 8 -47.05 11.14 -22.28
N PHE A 9 -48.07 11.45 -21.48
CA PHE A 9 -47.89 11.87 -20.08
C PHE A 9 -47.33 10.73 -19.22
N MET A 10 -47.86 9.52 -19.37
CA MET A 10 -47.38 8.33 -18.67
C MET A 10 -45.94 7.95 -19.07
N LEU A 11 -45.58 8.07 -20.35
CA LEU A 11 -44.20 7.85 -20.82
C LEU A 11 -43.22 8.87 -20.24
N SER A 12 -43.61 10.15 -20.18
CA SER A 12 -42.78 11.20 -19.60
C SER A 12 -42.57 11.00 -18.09
N GLU A 13 -43.64 10.70 -17.36
CA GLU A 13 -43.60 10.45 -15.91
C GLU A 13 -42.73 9.23 -15.57
N THR A 14 -42.91 8.12 -16.28
CA THR A 14 -42.09 6.92 -16.09
C THR A 14 -40.62 7.15 -16.43
N LEU A 15 -40.32 7.96 -17.46
CA LEU A 15 -38.95 8.32 -17.82
C LEU A 15 -38.29 9.20 -16.75
N ILE A 16 -39.01 10.17 -16.19
CA ILE A 16 -38.53 11.02 -15.09
C ILE A 16 -38.26 10.15 -13.84
N VAL A 17 -39.17 9.26 -13.48
CA VAL A 17 -38.99 8.38 -12.32
C VAL A 17 -37.81 7.41 -12.56
N ALA A 18 -37.69 6.83 -13.75
CA ALA A 18 -36.59 5.93 -14.07
C ALA A 18 -35.22 6.63 -14.03
N THR A 19 -35.12 7.83 -14.60
CA THR A 19 -33.88 8.63 -14.54
C THR A 19 -33.51 9.01 -13.11
N PHE A 20 -34.49 9.40 -12.29
CA PHE A 20 -34.27 9.67 -10.86
C PHE A 20 -33.79 8.44 -10.08
N LEU A 21 -34.34 7.25 -10.36
CA LEU A 21 -33.90 6.01 -9.72
C LEU A 21 -32.47 5.65 -10.13
N VAL A 22 -32.14 5.74 -11.42
CA VAL A 22 -30.80 5.42 -11.93
C VAL A 22 -29.76 6.38 -11.35
N THR A 23 -30.03 7.68 -11.31
CA THR A 23 -29.09 8.65 -10.71
C THR A 23 -28.88 8.40 -9.22
N THR A 24 -29.94 8.07 -8.49
CA THR A 24 -29.85 7.73 -7.06
C THR A 24 -29.00 6.48 -6.85
N LEU A 25 -29.22 5.42 -7.64
CA LEU A 25 -28.43 4.19 -7.55
C LEU A 25 -26.96 4.40 -7.90
N LEU A 26 -26.67 5.19 -8.94
CA LEU A 26 -25.30 5.55 -9.31
C LEU A 26 -24.60 6.31 -8.18
N PHE A 27 -25.29 7.28 -7.58
CA PHE A 27 -24.75 8.04 -6.45
C PHE A 27 -24.45 7.14 -5.25
N LEU A 28 -25.38 6.27 -4.88
CA LEU A 28 -25.19 5.30 -3.79
C LEU A 28 -24.02 4.36 -4.07
N TYR A 29 -23.89 3.86 -5.30
CA TYR A 29 -22.78 2.99 -5.69
C TYR A 29 -21.42 3.70 -5.56
N ILE A 30 -21.31 4.94 -6.04
CA ILE A 30 -20.07 5.73 -5.94
C ILE A 30 -19.69 5.93 -4.47
N GLN A 31 -20.66 6.29 -3.63
CA GLN A 31 -20.41 6.52 -2.20
C GLN A 31 -20.03 5.23 -1.48
N PHE A 32 -20.76 4.14 -1.73
CA PHE A 32 -20.47 2.85 -1.13
C PHE A 32 -19.07 2.35 -1.51
N ASN A 33 -18.71 2.45 -2.78
CA ASN A 33 -17.39 2.05 -3.26
C ASN A 33 -16.28 2.91 -2.62
N LYS A 34 -16.48 4.22 -2.51
CA LYS A 34 -15.54 5.12 -1.83
C LYS A 34 -15.35 4.73 -0.36
N VAL A 35 -16.44 4.54 0.38
CA VAL A 35 -16.40 4.14 1.79
C VAL A 35 -15.70 2.81 1.98
N THR A 36 -16.03 1.81 1.15
CA THR A 36 -15.42 0.48 1.22
C THR A 36 -13.92 0.54 0.97
N LYS A 37 -13.48 1.25 -0.08
CA LYS A 37 -12.05 1.44 -0.35
C LYS A 37 -11.33 2.14 0.79
N THR A 38 -11.90 3.21 1.33
CA THR A 38 -11.30 3.93 2.47
C THR A 38 -11.22 3.05 3.71
N TYR A 39 -12.28 2.28 3.99
CA TYR A 39 -12.28 1.31 5.09
C TYR A 39 -11.17 0.27 4.90
N ASP A 40 -11.09 -0.37 3.75
CA ASP A 40 -10.05 -1.36 3.45
C ASP A 40 -8.65 -0.75 3.61
N THR A 41 -8.40 0.45 3.09
CA THR A 41 -7.11 1.12 3.26
C THR A 41 -6.80 1.42 4.72
N SER A 42 -7.77 1.87 5.53
CA SER A 42 -7.54 2.22 6.92
C SER A 42 -7.26 1.01 7.82
N PHE A 43 -7.77 -0.17 7.46
CA PHE A 43 -7.55 -1.40 8.20
C PHE A 43 -6.35 -2.22 7.71
N LYS A 44 -5.96 -2.04 6.44
CA LYS A 44 -4.81 -2.76 5.86
C LYS A 44 -3.51 -2.00 5.96
N TYR A 45 -3.53 -0.66 5.89
CA TYR A 45 -2.32 0.14 5.77
C TYR A 45 -1.94 0.79 7.09
N ASN A 46 -0.67 0.66 7.47
CA ASN A 46 -0.07 1.23 8.68
C ASN A 46 -0.87 0.90 9.95
N THR A 47 -1.24 -0.38 10.13
CA THR A 47 -1.88 -0.86 11.36
C THR A 47 -0.93 -0.68 12.56
N VAL A 48 -1.47 -0.54 13.77
CA VAL A 48 -0.66 -0.33 14.98
C VAL A 48 0.35 -1.47 15.17
N ASN A 49 -0.10 -2.72 15.02
CA ASN A 49 0.76 -3.89 15.11
C ASN A 49 1.79 -3.91 13.98
N GLY A 50 1.39 -3.61 12.75
CA GLY A 50 2.29 -3.58 11.60
C GLY A 50 3.40 -2.54 11.79
N LEU A 51 3.06 -1.33 12.24
CA LEU A 51 4.05 -0.29 12.53
C LEU A 51 5.03 -0.70 13.64
N TYR A 52 4.55 -1.35 14.70
CA TYR A 52 5.41 -1.83 15.78
C TYR A 52 6.38 -2.92 15.28
N SER A 53 5.87 -3.89 14.52
CA SER A 53 6.70 -4.92 13.87
C SER A 53 7.73 -4.31 12.92
N THR A 54 7.33 -3.34 12.10
CA THR A 54 8.26 -2.63 11.21
C THR A 54 9.31 -1.86 12.00
N ASN A 55 8.96 -1.25 13.15
CA ASN A 55 9.94 -0.58 14.00
C ASN A 55 10.98 -1.57 14.56
N ASN A 56 10.56 -2.77 14.99
CA ASN A 56 11.50 -3.80 15.46
C ASN A 56 12.47 -4.25 14.35
N ILE A 57 12.00 -4.35 13.11
CA ILE A 57 12.85 -4.62 11.94
C ILE A 57 13.83 -3.48 11.70
N ILE A 58 13.37 -2.22 11.79
CA ILE A 58 14.25 -1.06 11.65
C ILE A 58 15.34 -1.06 12.73
N ASP A 59 14.98 -1.34 13.98
CA ASP A 59 15.93 -1.39 15.08
C ASP A 59 16.96 -2.51 14.89
N TYR A 60 16.53 -3.65 14.34
CA TYR A 60 17.44 -4.71 13.93
C TYR A 60 18.39 -4.27 12.80
N ILE A 61 17.87 -3.69 11.71
CA ILE A 61 18.67 -3.21 10.58
C ILE A 61 19.71 -2.18 11.02
N LYS A 62 19.32 -1.25 11.92
CA LYS A 62 20.24 -0.26 12.50
C LYS A 62 21.37 -0.90 13.29
N THR A 63 21.08 -2.01 13.97
CA THR A 63 22.07 -2.73 14.77
C THR A 63 22.97 -3.59 13.89
N ASP A 64 22.42 -4.19 12.83
CA ASP A 64 23.10 -5.10 11.92
C ASP A 64 22.64 -4.86 10.47
N GLY A 65 23.55 -4.42 9.61
CA GLY A 65 23.36 -4.39 8.16
C GLY A 65 22.93 -3.08 7.51
N LEU A 66 22.62 -2.02 8.28
CA LEU A 66 22.24 -0.71 7.71
C LEU A 66 23.25 -0.19 6.68
N GLU A 67 24.54 -0.16 7.01
CA GLU A 67 25.57 0.37 6.11
C GLU A 67 25.71 -0.45 4.82
N ASN A 68 25.59 -1.78 4.91
CA ASN A 68 25.62 -2.66 3.74
C ASN A 68 24.41 -2.40 2.82
N LEU A 69 23.23 -2.19 3.40
CA LEU A 69 22.01 -1.88 2.65
C LEU A 69 22.09 -0.50 1.98
N LYS A 70 22.67 0.50 2.65
CA LYS A 70 22.92 1.82 2.06
C LYS A 70 23.85 1.70 0.85
N ILE A 71 24.94 0.94 0.95
CA ILE A 71 25.88 0.72 -0.16
C ILE A 71 25.19 0.03 -1.34
N GLU A 72 24.33 -0.95 -1.07
CA GLU A 72 23.58 -1.64 -2.13
C GLU A 72 22.65 -0.70 -2.90
N LEU A 73 21.93 0.18 -2.18
CA LEU A 73 21.05 1.18 -2.80
C LEU A 73 21.78 2.27 -3.59
N LEU A 74 23.08 2.46 -3.36
CA LEU A 74 23.89 3.41 -4.13
C LEU A 74 24.37 2.84 -5.47
N LYS A 75 24.18 1.54 -5.74
CA LYS A 75 24.55 0.92 -7.02
C LYS A 75 23.58 1.35 -8.11
N GLU A 76 24.11 1.64 -9.31
CA GLU A 76 23.28 2.03 -10.45
C GLU A 76 22.24 0.96 -10.80
N GLY A 77 20.98 1.40 -10.92
CA GLY A 77 19.85 0.55 -11.31
C GLY A 77 19.17 -0.21 -10.16
N ILE A 78 19.62 -0.02 -8.91
CA ILE A 78 18.96 -0.61 -7.73
C ILE A 78 18.11 0.46 -7.04
N GLU A 79 16.78 0.29 -7.05
CA GLU A 79 15.85 1.20 -6.38
C GLU A 79 15.36 0.68 -5.03
N PHE A 80 15.42 -0.64 -4.85
CA PHE A 80 15.00 -1.30 -3.63
C PHE A 80 15.83 -2.56 -3.40
N VAL A 81 15.96 -2.93 -2.13
CA VAL A 81 16.59 -4.18 -1.69
C VAL A 81 15.54 -5.00 -0.98
N ASP A 82 15.30 -6.22 -1.47
CA ASP A 82 14.47 -7.20 -0.78
C ASP A 82 15.32 -7.90 0.31
N ILE A 83 14.94 -7.69 1.56
CA ILE A 83 15.64 -8.24 2.73
C ILE A 83 14.90 -9.42 3.37
N THR A 84 13.83 -9.90 2.74
CA THR A 84 13.00 -11.02 3.23
C THR A 84 13.81 -12.30 3.45
N SER A 85 14.84 -12.53 2.61
CA SER A 85 15.67 -13.73 2.67
C SER A 85 16.77 -13.69 3.74
N CYS A 86 16.94 -12.57 4.45
CA CYS A 86 17.99 -12.38 5.45
C CYS A 86 19.39 -12.76 4.92
N HIS A 87 19.74 -12.27 3.74
CA HIS A 87 20.99 -12.65 3.09
C HIS A 87 22.21 -12.22 3.92
N THR A 88 23.24 -13.06 3.96
CA THR A 88 24.46 -12.83 4.74
C THR A 88 25.30 -11.65 4.24
N ASP A 89 25.02 -11.19 3.02
CA ASP A 89 25.68 -10.02 2.43
C ASP A 89 25.25 -8.73 3.13
N TYR A 90 24.06 -8.73 3.73
CA TYR A 90 23.52 -7.58 4.45
C TYR A 90 23.65 -7.77 5.97
N PHE A 91 23.31 -8.96 6.48
CA PHE A 91 23.22 -9.24 7.91
C PHE A 91 24.26 -10.27 8.36
N LYS A 92 24.87 -10.05 9.53
CA LYS A 92 25.80 -11.02 10.13
C LYS A 92 25.03 -12.13 10.84
N GLU A 93 23.95 -11.78 11.52
CA GLU A 93 23.15 -12.72 12.33
C GLU A 93 21.90 -13.19 11.57
N LYS A 94 22.10 -14.02 10.55
CA LYS A 94 21.02 -14.54 9.69
C LYS A 94 19.91 -15.26 10.47
N ASP A 95 20.29 -16.09 11.43
CA ASP A 95 19.33 -16.90 12.19
C ASP A 95 18.39 -16.01 13.01
N TYR A 96 18.93 -14.94 13.59
CA TYR A 96 18.12 -13.96 14.30
C TYR A 96 17.14 -13.24 13.36
N CYS A 97 17.59 -12.82 12.18
CA CYS A 97 16.74 -12.19 11.18
C CYS A 97 15.59 -13.11 10.73
N SER A 98 15.87 -14.40 10.46
CA SER A 98 14.83 -15.36 10.06
C SER A 98 13.79 -15.59 11.16
N VAL A 99 14.24 -15.77 12.41
CA VAL A 99 13.33 -15.90 13.58
C VAL A 99 12.51 -14.62 13.78
N LEU A 100 13.11 -13.45 13.57
CA LEU A 100 12.41 -12.17 13.68
C LEU A 100 11.30 -12.05 12.62
N ILE A 101 11.60 -12.35 11.36
CA ILE A 101 10.61 -12.32 10.26
C ILE A 101 9.46 -13.30 10.53
N GLU A 102 9.76 -14.52 10.94
CA GLU A 102 8.75 -15.54 11.25
C GLU A 102 7.89 -15.14 12.45
N SER A 103 8.50 -14.66 13.54
CA SER A 103 7.79 -14.27 14.76
C SER A 103 6.86 -13.06 14.55
N LEU A 104 7.24 -12.14 13.66
CA LEU A 104 6.45 -10.96 13.31
C LEU A 104 5.43 -11.23 12.19
N ASN A 105 5.35 -12.48 11.70
CA ASN A 105 4.45 -12.91 10.64
C ASN A 105 4.60 -12.08 9.34
N ILE A 106 5.84 -11.78 8.99
CA ILE A 106 6.19 -10.96 7.84
C ILE A 106 6.30 -11.83 6.59
N LYS A 107 5.78 -11.32 5.48
CA LYS A 107 5.80 -11.97 4.16
C LYS A 107 6.89 -11.42 3.27
N THR A 108 7.06 -10.10 3.25
CA THR A 108 8.08 -9.43 2.42
C THR A 108 8.55 -8.15 3.10
N VAL A 109 9.85 -7.88 3.07
CA VAL A 109 10.46 -6.66 3.59
C VAL A 109 11.31 -6.02 2.51
N ILE A 110 11.03 -4.75 2.25
CA ILE A 110 11.68 -3.95 1.22
C ILE A 110 12.35 -2.75 1.88
N PHE A 111 13.64 -2.60 1.64
CA PHE A 111 14.41 -1.42 2.00
C PHE A 111 14.62 -0.54 0.77
N THR A 112 14.35 0.76 0.88
CA THR A 112 14.43 1.69 -0.25
C THR A 112 14.75 3.11 0.23
N ASN A 113 15.02 4.00 -0.72
CA ASN A 113 15.14 5.43 -0.48
C ASN A 113 13.77 6.01 -0.09
N GLU A 114 13.79 7.09 0.69
CA GLU A 114 12.58 7.81 1.09
C GLU A 114 11.83 8.37 -0.13
N ASN A 115 12.57 8.82 -1.15
CA ASN A 115 11.97 9.28 -2.40
C ASN A 115 11.56 8.09 -3.28
N LEU A 116 10.25 7.85 -3.38
CA LEU A 116 9.66 6.74 -4.12
C LEU A 116 9.27 7.10 -5.57
N THR A 117 9.65 8.28 -6.08
CA THR A 117 9.26 8.74 -7.42
C THR A 117 9.71 7.80 -8.53
N THR A 118 10.91 7.23 -8.41
CA THR A 118 11.47 6.34 -9.44
C THR A 118 10.85 4.93 -9.36
N LEU A 119 10.61 4.43 -8.15
CA LEU A 119 9.90 3.17 -7.85
C LEU A 119 8.47 3.11 -8.40
N LYS A 120 7.78 4.25 -8.50
CA LYS A 120 6.44 4.34 -9.11
C LYS A 120 6.46 4.22 -10.65
N SER A 121 7.60 4.54 -11.26
CA SER A 121 7.74 4.62 -12.71
C SER A 121 8.25 3.32 -13.35
N ILE A 122 8.92 2.48 -12.56
CA ILE A 122 9.54 1.25 -13.05
C ILE A 122 8.61 0.06 -12.76
N ASN A 123 8.44 -0.80 -13.76
CA ASN A 123 7.79 -2.10 -13.62
C ASN A 123 8.74 -3.05 -12.87
N THR A 124 8.87 -2.83 -11.56
CA THR A 124 9.92 -3.34 -10.66
C THR A 124 9.81 -4.84 -10.33
N GLY A 125 8.89 -5.58 -10.96
CA GLY A 125 8.58 -6.97 -10.58
C GLY A 125 7.89 -7.09 -9.21
N LEU A 126 7.57 -5.96 -8.57
CA LEU A 126 6.79 -5.91 -7.33
C LEU A 126 5.33 -6.28 -7.58
N LYS A 127 4.69 -6.89 -6.57
CA LYS A 127 3.25 -7.19 -6.63
C LYS A 127 2.46 -5.89 -6.68
N GLN A 128 1.35 -5.91 -7.43
CA GLN A 128 0.44 -4.77 -7.57
C GLN A 128 -0.03 -4.21 -6.21
N THR A 129 -0.24 -5.07 -5.21
CA THR A 129 -0.65 -4.67 -3.86
C THR A 129 0.38 -3.79 -3.14
N ILE A 130 1.67 -4.04 -3.38
CA ILE A 130 2.77 -3.22 -2.84
C ILE A 130 2.82 -1.88 -3.56
N ILE A 131 2.59 -1.88 -4.88
CA ILE A 131 2.52 -0.64 -5.69
C ILE A 131 1.36 0.23 -5.21
N ASP A 132 0.17 -0.34 -5.03
CA ASP A 132 -1.01 0.37 -4.52
C ASP A 132 -0.76 0.96 -3.11
N PHE A 133 0.04 0.28 -2.29
CA PHE A 133 0.46 0.79 -0.99
C PHE A 133 1.50 1.92 -1.12
N ILE A 134 2.53 1.77 -1.96
CA ILE A 134 3.51 2.82 -2.27
C ILE A 134 2.82 4.09 -2.80
N ASP A 135 1.74 3.93 -3.56
CA ASP A 135 0.93 5.06 -4.03
C ASP A 135 0.12 5.74 -2.94
N TYR A 136 -0.36 4.97 -1.96
CA TYR A 136 -1.05 5.50 -0.79
C TYR A 136 -0.13 6.29 0.14
N ILE A 137 1.12 5.82 0.33
CA ILE A 137 2.00 6.43 1.32
C ILE A 137 2.52 7.79 0.83
N LYS A 138 2.49 8.78 1.71
CA LYS A 138 3.19 10.05 1.51
C LYS A 138 4.67 9.89 1.84
N PHE A 139 5.52 10.36 0.94
CA PHE A 139 6.95 10.47 1.16
C PHE A 139 7.36 11.94 1.13
N GLU A 140 8.44 12.25 1.84
CA GLU A 140 9.07 13.56 1.77
C GLU A 140 10.19 13.52 0.73
N GLU A 141 10.45 14.62 0.03
CA GLU A 141 11.61 14.76 -0.87
C GLU A 141 12.94 14.89 -0.10
N THR A 142 12.98 14.45 1.16
CA THR A 142 14.18 14.52 1.99
C THR A 142 15.03 13.27 1.79
N ASP A 143 16.34 13.46 1.77
CA ASP A 143 17.29 12.35 1.79
C ASP A 143 17.06 11.51 3.05
N GLY A 144 16.87 10.21 2.86
CA GLY A 144 16.57 9.26 3.91
C GLY A 144 16.23 7.89 3.36
N TYR A 145 16.05 6.94 4.26
CA TYR A 145 15.71 5.55 3.92
C TYR A 145 14.37 5.16 4.54
N ARG A 146 13.70 4.21 3.91
CA ARG A 146 12.40 3.71 4.33
C ARG A 146 12.35 2.19 4.25
N VAL A 147 11.70 1.60 5.24
CA VAL A 147 11.35 0.18 5.23
C VAL A 147 9.87 0.05 4.94
N ILE A 148 9.53 -0.81 3.99
CA ILE A 148 8.17 -1.22 3.63
C ILE A 148 8.03 -2.71 3.94
N VAL A 149 6.96 -3.08 4.63
CA VAL A 149 6.70 -4.45 5.07
C VAL A 149 5.32 -4.89 4.58
N GLU A 150 5.26 -6.05 3.93
CA GLU A 150 4.04 -6.84 3.66
C GLU A 150 3.96 -7.97 4.69
N PHE A 151 2.81 -8.09 5.35
CA PHE A 151 2.54 -9.16 6.33
C PHE A 151 1.72 -10.30 5.69
N ASN A 152 1.73 -11.48 6.31
CA ASN A 152 0.96 -12.63 5.81
C ASN A 152 -0.57 -12.47 5.96
N ASP A 153 -1.03 -11.48 6.72
CA ASP A 153 -2.46 -11.13 6.91
C ASP A 153 -2.96 -10.09 5.89
N ASP A 154 -2.20 -9.85 4.82
CA ASP A 154 -2.46 -8.83 3.79
C ASP A 154 -2.52 -7.38 4.32
N THR A 155 -1.89 -7.13 5.47
CA THR A 155 -1.61 -5.78 5.95
C THR A 155 -0.23 -5.30 5.49
N PHE A 156 -0.06 -3.98 5.47
CA PHE A 156 1.16 -3.32 5.01
C PHE A 156 1.55 -2.24 6.01
N ALA A 157 2.84 -2.03 6.20
CA ALA A 157 3.36 -0.94 7.02
C ALA A 157 4.61 -0.34 6.40
N SER A 158 4.79 0.96 6.60
CA SER A 158 6.00 1.66 6.18
C SER A 158 6.48 2.63 7.24
N LEU A 159 7.79 2.66 7.49
CA LEU A 159 8.40 3.60 8.41
C LEU A 159 9.72 4.12 7.85
N LYS A 160 9.96 5.42 8.04
CA LYS A 160 11.24 6.06 7.76
C LYS A 160 12.27 5.59 8.79
N VAL A 161 13.45 5.24 8.31
CA VAL A 161 14.61 4.96 9.15
C VAL A 161 15.14 6.30 9.63
N LYS A 162 14.91 6.61 10.91
CA LYS A 162 15.50 7.79 11.56
C LYS A 162 16.95 7.47 11.92
N GLU A 163 17.90 8.24 11.40
CA GLU A 163 19.29 8.20 11.84
C GLU A 163 19.47 8.76 13.26
#